data_AF-A0A2E3TX85-F1
#
_entry.id   AF-A0A2E3TX85-F1
#
_cell.length_a   1.000
_cell.length_b   1.000
_cell.length_c   1.000
_cell.angle_alpha   90.00
_cell.angle_beta   90.00
_cell.angle_gamma   90.00
#
_symmetry.space_group_name_H-M   'P 1'
#
loop_
_entity.id
_entity.type
_entity.pdbx_description
1 polymer ?
#
loop_
_entity_poly.entity_id
_entity_poly.type
_entity_poly.pdbx_seq_one_letter_code
_entity_poly.pdbx_strand_id
1 'polypeptide(L)'
;MWSKDQIYILKKLWSRGEPARIIALQLRTTRNAVIGKANRLRLPKHPSRLEENEEISYEENTNVQELYQPKICSHSTCKMTAQPGREYCAFHCRLIIEEQKKEKQAS
;
A
#
# COMPACT_ATOMS: atom_id res chain seq x y z
N MET A 1 -2.19 17.66 21.43
CA MET A 1 -0.95 18.29 21.94
C MET A 1 -0.20 17.26 22.78
N TRP A 2 1.14 17.18 22.70
CA TRP A 2 1.92 16.20 23.47
C TRP A 2 2.21 16.75 24.87
N SER A 3 1.78 16.05 25.92
CA SER A 3 2.12 16.41 27.30
C SER A 3 3.55 15.94 27.66
N LYS A 4 4.12 16.51 28.74
CA LYS A 4 5.46 16.11 29.23
C LYS A 4 5.48 14.62 29.62
N ASP A 5 4.40 14.13 30.23
CA ASP A 5 4.28 12.72 30.64
C ASP A 5 4.21 11.77 29.45
N GLN A 6 3.44 12.15 28.41
CA GLN A 6 3.39 11.38 27.16
C GLN A 6 4.76 11.31 26.48
N ILE A 7 5.52 12.41 26.50
CA ILE A 7 6.89 12.44 25.97
C ILE A 7 7.82 11.54 26.81
N TYR A 8 7.68 11.54 28.13
CA TYR A 8 8.46 10.67 29.02
C TYR A 8 8.18 9.19 28.75
N ILE A 9 6.90 8.80 28.70
CA ILE A 9 6.49 7.42 28.39
C ILE A 9 6.96 7.02 26.99
N LEU A 10 6.80 7.90 25.99
CA LEU A 10 7.31 7.67 24.64
C LEU A 10 8.81 7.35 24.65
N LYS A 11 9.63 8.19 25.30
CA LYS A 11 11.09 7.97 25.39
C LYS A 11 11.42 6.63 26.05
N LYS A 12 10.75 6.30 27.15
CA LYS A 12 10.97 5.06 27.92
C LYS A 12 10.62 3.81 27.11
N LEU A 13 9.48 3.82 26.42
CA LEU A 13 9.07 2.66 25.60
C LEU A 13 9.90 2.56 24.31
N TRP A 14 10.23 3.70 23.70
CA TRP A 14 11.07 3.74 22.51
C TRP A 14 12.48 3.20 22.75
N SER A 15 13.11 3.53 23.88
CA SER A 15 14.44 3.01 24.23
C SER A 15 14.42 1.52 24.56
N ARG A 16 13.26 0.98 24.98
CA ARG A 16 13.06 -0.47 25.20
C ARG A 16 12.85 -1.24 23.90
N GLY A 17 12.67 -0.55 22.77
CA GLY A 17 12.39 -1.18 21.48
C GLY A 17 10.94 -1.59 21.27
N GLU A 18 10.00 -1.01 22.03
CA GLU A 18 8.59 -1.30 21.87
C GLU A 18 8.06 -0.82 20.51
N PRO A 19 7.38 -1.69 19.73
CA PRO A 19 6.86 -1.30 18.43
C PRO A 19 5.98 -0.05 18.52
N ALA A 20 6.14 0.87 17.57
CA ALA A 20 5.39 2.14 17.55
C ALA A 20 3.86 1.95 17.62
N ARG A 21 3.34 0.81 17.15
CA ARG A 21 1.91 0.43 17.29
C ARG A 21 1.51 0.21 18.75
N ILE A 22 2.34 -0.48 19.53
CA ILE A 22 2.11 -0.73 20.97
C ILE A 22 2.20 0.57 21.76
N ILE A 23 3.22 1.38 21.49
CA ILE A 23 3.36 2.71 22.10
C ILE A 23 2.15 3.59 21.79
N ALA A 24 1.65 3.54 20.56
CA ALA A 24 0.48 4.29 20.12
C ALA A 24 -0.79 3.89 20.89
N LEU A 25 -1.01 2.60 21.13
CA LEU A 25 -2.11 2.11 21.96
C LEU A 25 -2.03 2.66 23.39
N GLN A 26 -0.84 2.60 24.01
CA GLN A 26 -0.64 3.06 25.38
C GLN A 26 -0.84 4.58 25.54
N LEU A 27 -0.39 5.35 24.55
CA LEU A 27 -0.49 6.81 24.55
C LEU A 27 -1.79 7.34 23.94
N ARG A 28 -2.70 6.44 23.53
CA ARG A 28 -3.97 6.73 22.85
C ARG A 28 -3.77 7.66 21.64
N THR A 29 -2.77 7.34 20.83
CA THR A 29 -2.41 8.09 19.62
C THR A 29 -2.22 7.14 18.43
N THR A 30 -1.75 7.63 17.28
CA THR A 30 -1.52 6.80 16.09
C THR A 30 -0.05 6.39 15.96
N ARG A 31 0.23 5.26 15.29
CA ARG A 31 1.60 4.81 14.98
C ARG A 31 2.43 5.94 14.36
N ASN A 32 1.84 6.67 13.41
CA ASN A 32 2.53 7.74 12.70
C ASN A 32 2.81 8.96 13.60
N ALA A 33 1.90 9.27 14.54
CA ALA A 33 2.13 10.32 15.52
C ALA A 33 3.30 10.00 16.45
N VAL A 34 3.42 8.74 16.89
CA VAL A 34 4.56 8.23 17.68
C VAL A 34 5.87 8.37 16.90
N ILE A 35 5.92 7.83 15.67
CA ILE A 35 7.11 7.87 14.81
C ILE A 35 7.52 9.32 14.54
N GLY A 36 6.57 10.16 14.13
CA GLY A 36 6.82 11.57 13.84
C GLY A 36 7.30 12.33 15.08
N LYS A 37 6.76 12.03 16.27
CA LYS A 37 7.21 12.65 17.50
C LYS A 37 8.61 12.20 17.89
N ALA A 38 8.92 10.90 17.83
CA ALA A 38 10.24 10.37 18.11
C ALA A 38 11.31 11.01 17.20
N ASN A 39 11.01 11.15 15.90
CA ASN A 39 11.90 11.82 14.94
C ASN A 39 12.11 13.31 15.27
N ARG A 40 11.04 14.05 15.61
CA ARG A 40 11.14 15.46 16.03
C ARG A 40 11.92 15.65 17.33
N LEU A 41 11.89 14.65 18.21
CA LEU A 41 12.68 14.62 19.45
C LEU A 41 14.13 14.16 19.23
N ARG A 42 14.53 13.82 18.00
CA ARG A 42 15.87 13.32 17.64
C ARG A 42 16.28 12.10 18.50
N LEU A 43 15.32 11.23 18.83
CA LEU A 43 15.63 9.98 19.53
C LEU A 43 16.45 9.05 18.62
N PRO A 44 17.27 8.15 19.20
CA PRO A 44 17.98 7.13 18.44
C PRO A 44 17.02 6.32 17.56
N LYS A 45 17.55 5.74 16.46
CA LYS A 45 16.76 4.85 15.61
C LYS A 45 16.15 3.73 16.47
N HIS A 46 14.90 3.42 16.19
CA HIS A 46 14.21 2.34 16.89
C HIS A 46 14.98 1.02 16.67
N PRO A 47 15.15 0.17 17.70
CA PRO A 47 15.83 -1.13 17.59
C PRO A 47 15.34 -1.98 16.42
N SER A 48 14.02 -1.99 16.16
CA SER A 48 13.46 -2.72 15.01
C SER A 48 13.91 -2.21 13.63
N ARG A 49 14.56 -1.04 13.52
CA ARG A 49 15.16 -0.55 12.27
C ARG A 49 16.66 -0.88 12.16
N LEU A 50 17.26 -1.37 13.24
CA LEU A 50 18.66 -1.77 13.23
C LEU A 50 18.81 -3.23 12.78
N GLU A 51 17.78 -4.05 13.00
CA GLU A 51 17.73 -5.44 12.53
C GLU A 51 17.46 -5.56 11.02
N GLU A 52 16.82 -4.56 10.40
CA GLU A 52 16.65 -4.46 8.93
C GLU A 52 17.92 -3.91 8.21
N ASN A 53 19.10 -4.11 8.80
CA ASN A 53 20.38 -4.04 8.08
C ASN A 53 20.81 -5.43 7.57
N GLU A 54 19.92 -6.42 7.56
CA GLU A 54 19.98 -7.34 6.44
C GLU A 54 19.69 -6.50 5.21
N GLU A 55 20.72 -6.20 4.43
CA GLU A 55 20.57 -5.82 3.05
C GLU A 55 19.60 -6.83 2.43
N ILE A 56 18.32 -6.48 2.36
CA ILE A 56 17.44 -7.08 1.39
C ILE A 56 18.09 -6.63 0.08
N SER A 57 19.00 -7.45 -0.43
CA SER A 57 19.37 -7.41 -1.83
C SER A 57 18.07 -7.73 -2.54
N TYR A 58 17.31 -6.69 -2.87
CA TYR A 58 16.40 -6.77 -3.98
C TYR A 58 17.32 -7.23 -5.11
N GLU A 59 17.29 -8.52 -5.46
CA GLU A 59 17.79 -8.93 -6.74
C GLU A 59 17.05 -8.02 -7.72
N GLU A 60 17.77 -7.08 -8.32
CA GLU A 60 17.26 -6.29 -9.42
C GLU A 60 17.01 -7.28 -10.55
N ASN A 61 15.88 -7.97 -10.46
CA ASN A 61 15.32 -8.65 -11.59
C ASN A 61 14.79 -7.55 -12.50
N THR A 62 15.73 -7.00 -13.27
CA THR A 62 15.57 -5.97 -14.29
C THR A 62 14.60 -6.42 -15.39
N ASN A 63 14.14 -7.67 -15.35
CA ASN A 63 13.11 -8.19 -16.24
C ASN A 63 11.70 -8.04 -15.63
N VAL A 64 11.30 -6.80 -15.37
CA VAL A 64 9.90 -6.44 -15.06
C VAL A 64 8.96 -6.78 -16.23
N GLN A 65 9.51 -6.97 -17.43
CA GLN A 65 8.80 -7.28 -18.67
C GLN A 65 8.13 -8.67 -18.66
N GLU A 66 8.68 -9.64 -17.92
CA GLU A 66 8.22 -11.03 -17.96
C GLU A 66 6.98 -11.30 -17.06
N LEU A 67 6.73 -10.42 -16.09
CA LEU A 67 5.62 -10.57 -15.14
C LEU A 67 4.29 -9.95 -15.60
N TYR A 68 4.29 -9.08 -16.62
CA TYR A 68 3.08 -8.47 -17.15
C TYR A 68 2.90 -8.77 -18.63
N GLN A 69 2.18 -9.85 -18.92
CA GLN A 69 1.69 -10.13 -20.26
C GLN A 69 0.32 -9.45 -20.44
N PRO A 70 0.21 -8.34 -21.21
CA PRO A 70 -1.07 -7.71 -21.45
C PRO A 70 -1.97 -8.65 -22.25
N LYS A 71 -3.13 -9.02 -21.66
CA LYS A 71 -4.13 -9.82 -22.36
C LYS A 71 -4.70 -9.03 -23.55
N ILE A 72 -4.93 -9.71 -24.67
CA ILE A 72 -5.62 -9.12 -25.83
C ILE A 72 -7.13 -9.25 -25.65
N CYS A 73 -7.86 -8.27 -26.16
CA CYS A 73 -9.31 -8.28 -26.19
C CYS A 73 -9.85 -9.56 -26.85
N SER A 74 -10.81 -10.21 -26.21
CA SER A 74 -11.42 -11.46 -26.70
C SER A 74 -12.38 -11.28 -27.88
N HIS A 75 -12.49 -10.07 -28.44
CA HIS A 75 -13.36 -9.81 -29.58
C HIS A 75 -12.62 -10.18 -30.87
N SER A 76 -13.23 -10.99 -31.73
CA SER A 76 -12.57 -11.71 -32.84
C SER A 76 -11.79 -10.83 -33.82
N THR A 77 -12.22 -9.59 -34.03
CA THR A 77 -11.57 -8.61 -34.92
C THR A 77 -10.75 -7.55 -34.17
N CYS A 78 -10.66 -7.64 -32.84
CA CYS A 78 -10.01 -6.65 -32.00
C CYS A 78 -8.61 -7.07 -31.60
N LYS A 79 -7.63 -6.23 -31.91
CA LYS A 79 -6.23 -6.42 -31.50
C LYS A 79 -5.80 -5.52 -30.33
N MET A 80 -6.74 -4.81 -29.72
CA MET A 80 -6.45 -3.93 -28.58
C MET A 80 -6.23 -4.74 -27.31
N THR A 81 -5.50 -4.18 -26.35
CA THR A 81 -5.32 -4.77 -25.03
C THR A 81 -6.64 -4.76 -24.25
N ALA A 82 -6.89 -5.85 -23.53
CA ALA A 82 -8.01 -5.95 -22.61
C ALA A 82 -7.76 -5.06 -21.39
N GLN A 83 -8.84 -4.55 -20.78
CA GLN A 83 -8.71 -3.81 -19.53
C GLN A 83 -8.25 -4.75 -18.39
N PRO A 84 -7.48 -4.27 -17.40
CA PRO A 84 -7.09 -5.08 -16.26
C PRO A 84 -8.29 -5.74 -15.58
N GLY A 85 -8.24 -7.08 -15.44
CA GLY A 85 -9.34 -7.86 -14.86
C GLY A 85 -10.60 -7.99 -15.75
N ARG A 86 -10.52 -7.66 -17.05
CA ARG A 86 -11.62 -7.82 -18.01
C ARG A 86 -11.17 -8.59 -19.25
N GLU A 87 -12.13 -9.21 -19.92
CA GLU A 87 -11.90 -9.99 -21.15
C GLU A 87 -11.85 -9.13 -22.43
N TYR A 88 -12.27 -7.86 -22.34
CA TYR A 88 -12.45 -6.97 -23.47
C TYR A 88 -11.68 -5.65 -23.31
N CYS A 89 -11.37 -4.99 -24.43
CA CYS A 89 -10.81 -3.64 -24.43
C CYS A 89 -11.84 -2.61 -23.95
N ALA A 90 -11.41 -1.37 -23.68
CA ALA A 90 -12.29 -0.31 -23.19
C ALA A 90 -13.52 -0.08 -24.09
N PHE A 91 -13.34 -0.14 -25.42
CA PHE A 91 -14.40 0.04 -26.39
C PHE A 91 -15.45 -1.08 -26.32
N HIS A 92 -15.03 -2.34 -26.39
CA HIS A 92 -15.96 -3.47 -26.32
C HIS A 92 -16.61 -3.62 -24.95
N CYS A 93 -15.89 -3.30 -23.86
CA CYS A 93 -16.51 -3.22 -22.53
C CYS A 93 -17.68 -2.23 -22.52
N ARG A 94 -17.50 -1.05 -23.12
CA ARG A 94 -18.54 -0.03 -23.19
C ARG A 94 -19.76 -0.52 -23.97
N LEU A 95 -19.57 -1.13 -25.14
CA LEU A 95 -20.68 -1.64 -25.95
C LEU A 95 -21.49 -2.70 -25.22
N ILE A 96 -20.82 -3.68 -24.60
CA ILE A 96 -21.48 -4.74 -23.82
C ILE A 96 -22.29 -4.14 -22.66
N ILE A 97 -21.71 -3.17 -21.94
CA ILE A 97 -22.40 -2.50 -20.84
C ILE A 97 -23.63 -1.72 -21.33
N GLU A 98 -23.54 -1.06 -22.48
CA GLU A 98 -24.66 -0.32 -23.09
C GLU A 98 -25.79 -1.26 -23.53
N GLU A 99 -25.46 -2.42 -24.12
CA GLU A 99 -26.41 -3.45 -24.52
C GLU A 99 -27.16 -4.04 -23.31
N GLN A 100 -26.42 -4.46 -22.28
CA GLN A 100 -27.01 -4.95 -21.02
C GLN A 100 -27.93 -3.93 -20.34
N LYS A 101 -27.63 -2.63 -20.48
CA LYS A 101 -28.49 -1.57 -19.97
C LYS A 101 -29.79 -1.44 -20.76
N LYS A 102 -29.76 -1.63 -22.09
CA LYS A 102 -30.96 -1.59 -22.94
C LYS A 102 -31.88 -2.77 -22.63
N GLU A 103 -31.33 -3.98 -22.50
CA GLU A 103 -32.11 -5.18 -22.15
C GLU A 103 -32.85 -5.00 -20.81
N LYS A 104 -32.18 -4.42 -19.81
CA LYS A 104 -32.80 -4.13 -18.49
C LYS A 104 -33.87 -3.05 -18.52
N GLN A 105 -33.86 -2.13 -19.50
CA GLN A 105 -34.88 -1.10 -19.66
C GLN A 105 -36.08 -1.58 -20.48
N ALA A 106 -35.90 -2.64 -21.27
CA ALA A 106 -36.94 -3.25 -22.08
C ALA A 106 -37.71 -4.37 -21.34
N SER A 107 -37.20 -4.83 -20.20
CA SER A 107 -37.88 -5.75 -19.27
C SER A 107 -38.60 -5.01 -18.16
#